data_AF-X1H441-F1
#
_entry.id   AF-X1H441-F1
#
_cell.length_a   1.000
_cell.length_b   1.000
_cell.length_c   1.000
_cell.angle_alpha   90.00
_cell.angle_beta   90.00
_cell.angle_gamma   90.00
#
_symmetry.space_group_name_H-M   'P 1'
#
loop_
_entity.id
_entity.type
_entity.pdbx_description
1 polymer ?
#
loop_
_entity_poly.entity_id
_entity_poly.type
_entity_poly.pdbx_seq_one_letter_code
_entity_poly.pdbx_strand_id
1 'polypeptide(L)'
;LNEEHRYRKDFAGAVEAAASTGGQILPPVMGAAAFIMAEFLGIPYIKIATVAAIPAILYYIAVITMVHLEAKKHKLKGIPKENLPSIKYTLKSRGHLLVPIFVLVYLLVKGYTPLFSAFWAIVFSLGFSMCRKETRINFKGFLEALENGAKSALSVAAACASAGIIIGVVTLTGLGLKIANGLVQLGGGNLFLTLIYTMLASIFILSICNP
;
A
#
# COMPACT_ATOMS: atom_id res chain seq x y z
N LEU A 1 13.11 27.15 7.69
CA LEU A 1 13.82 26.11 8.46
C LEU A 1 15.31 26.26 8.17
N ASN A 2 16.13 26.45 9.20
CA ASN A 2 17.58 26.64 9.08
C ASN A 2 18.25 25.35 8.53
N GLU A 3 19.39 25.48 7.83
CA GLU A 3 20.06 24.34 7.17
C GLU A 3 20.45 23.21 8.12
N GLU A 4 20.65 23.51 9.42
CA GLU A 4 21.03 22.53 10.46
C GLU A 4 19.98 21.44 10.76
N HIS A 5 18.74 21.62 10.26
CA HIS A 5 17.60 20.72 10.53
C HIS A 5 17.09 20.02 9.27
N ARG A 6 17.76 20.18 8.12
CA ARG A 6 17.22 19.83 6.81
C ARG A 6 18.06 18.78 6.09
N TYR A 7 17.42 17.71 5.62
CA TYR A 7 18.02 16.78 4.68
C TYR A 7 18.26 17.44 3.30
N ARG A 8 19.26 16.96 2.56
CA ARG A 8 19.46 17.34 1.15
C ARG A 8 18.16 17.09 0.36
N LYS A 9 17.81 18.01 -0.54
CA LYS A 9 16.53 17.97 -1.29
C LYS A 9 16.33 16.62 -2.00
N ASP A 10 17.36 16.11 -2.66
CA ASP A 10 17.28 14.83 -3.40
C ASP A 10 17.07 13.65 -2.46
N PHE A 11 17.73 13.65 -1.30
CA PHE A 11 17.56 12.60 -0.29
C PHE A 11 16.16 12.65 0.33
N ALA A 12 15.68 13.85 0.69
CA ALA A 12 14.33 14.01 1.23
C ALA A 12 13.26 13.55 0.23
N GLY A 13 13.42 13.86 -1.06
CA GLY A 13 12.54 13.39 -2.12
C GLY A 13 12.59 11.87 -2.28
N ALA A 14 13.78 11.28 -2.27
CA ALA A 14 13.96 9.83 -2.38
C ALA A 14 13.35 9.08 -1.18
N VAL A 15 13.52 9.59 0.04
CA VAL A 15 12.94 9.01 1.25
C VAL A 15 11.41 9.11 1.23
N GLU A 16 10.84 10.25 0.83
CA GLU A 16 9.39 10.39 0.71
C GLU A 16 8.81 9.41 -0.33
N ALA A 17 9.47 9.29 -1.49
CA ALA A 17 9.06 8.35 -2.52
C ALA A 17 9.15 6.89 -2.02
N ALA A 18 10.25 6.51 -1.36
CA ALA A 18 10.40 5.18 -0.77
C ALA A 18 9.37 4.92 0.33
N ALA A 19 9.25 5.81 1.32
CA ALA A 19 8.29 5.64 2.42
C ALA A 19 6.82 5.57 1.93
N SER A 20 6.49 6.34 0.89
CA SER A 20 5.17 6.36 0.26
C SER A 20 4.89 5.06 -0.51
N THR A 21 5.84 4.55 -1.29
CA THR A 21 5.70 3.26 -1.99
C THR A 21 5.55 2.09 -1.01
N GLY A 22 6.23 2.13 0.14
CA GLY A 22 6.05 1.16 1.23
C GLY A 22 4.61 1.04 1.74
N GLY A 23 3.78 2.07 1.58
CA GLY A 23 2.37 2.00 1.96
C GLY A 23 1.58 0.95 1.18
N GLN A 24 2.02 0.60 -0.04
CA GLN A 24 1.37 -0.40 -0.89
C GLN A 24 1.60 -1.84 -0.41
N ILE A 25 2.57 -2.10 0.46
CA ILE A 25 2.81 -3.44 1.03
C ILE A 25 2.28 -3.58 2.46
N LEU A 26 1.88 -2.47 3.10
CA LEU A 26 1.45 -2.44 4.49
C LEU A 26 -0.02 -2.89 4.64
N PRO A 27 -0.30 -3.89 5.51
CA PRO A 27 -1.65 -4.20 5.96
C PRO A 27 -2.33 -3.01 6.64
N PRO A 28 -3.64 -2.75 6.45
CA PRO A 28 -4.63 -3.46 5.62
C PRO A 28 -4.83 -2.83 4.22
N VAL A 29 -4.13 -1.73 3.91
CA VAL A 29 -4.44 -0.89 2.74
C VAL A 29 -3.84 -1.44 1.46
N MET A 30 -2.79 -2.27 1.58
CA MET A 30 -2.07 -3.03 0.56
C MET A 30 -2.59 -2.83 -0.88
N GLY A 31 -1.71 -2.43 -1.80
CA GLY A 31 -2.07 -2.04 -3.16
C GLY A 31 -2.97 -3.05 -3.89
N ALA A 32 -3.59 -2.61 -4.99
CA ALA A 32 -4.62 -3.37 -5.73
C ALA A 32 -4.27 -4.84 -6.04
N ALA A 33 -2.97 -5.15 -6.20
CA ALA A 33 -2.48 -6.51 -6.39
C ALA A 33 -2.87 -7.49 -5.27
N ALA A 34 -2.92 -7.06 -4.01
CA ALA A 34 -3.31 -7.91 -2.88
C ALA A 34 -4.80 -8.29 -2.93
N PHE A 35 -5.66 -7.37 -3.38
CA PHE A 35 -7.09 -7.65 -3.58
C PHE A 35 -7.30 -8.67 -4.70
N ILE A 36 -6.64 -8.45 -5.84
CA ILE A 36 -6.68 -9.36 -6.99
C ILE A 36 -6.17 -10.74 -6.60
N MET A 37 -5.09 -10.83 -5.81
CA MET A 37 -4.56 -12.09 -5.30
C MET A 37 -5.55 -12.83 -4.38
N ALA A 38 -6.21 -12.11 -3.46
CA ALA A 38 -7.22 -12.69 -2.58
C ALA A 38 -8.38 -13.30 -3.38
N GLU A 39 -8.82 -12.60 -4.42
CA GLU A 39 -9.89 -13.03 -5.31
C GLU A 39 -9.50 -14.25 -6.15
N PHE A 40 -8.30 -14.24 -6.76
CA PHE A 40 -7.83 -15.37 -7.56
C PHE A 40 -7.53 -16.63 -6.74
N LEU A 41 -6.96 -16.49 -5.54
CA LEU A 41 -6.60 -17.63 -4.69
C LEU A 41 -7.81 -18.13 -3.86
N GLY A 42 -8.90 -17.37 -3.80
CA GLY A 42 -10.05 -17.68 -2.96
C GLY A 42 -9.74 -17.71 -1.46
N ILE A 43 -8.63 -17.09 -1.04
CA ILE A 43 -8.23 -17.03 0.37
C ILE A 43 -8.65 -15.70 1.00
N PRO A 44 -9.02 -15.69 2.29
CA PRO A 44 -9.38 -14.45 2.98
C PRO A 44 -8.26 -13.41 2.93
N TYR A 45 -8.59 -12.16 2.61
CA TYR A 45 -7.64 -11.05 2.51
C TYR A 45 -6.80 -10.87 3.78
N ILE A 46 -7.40 -11.06 4.96
CA ILE A 46 -6.69 -10.94 6.25
C ILE A 46 -5.52 -11.93 6.35
N LYS A 47 -5.62 -13.10 5.70
CA LYS A 47 -4.55 -14.11 5.69
C LYS A 47 -3.37 -13.66 4.81
N ILE A 48 -3.66 -13.01 3.68
CA ILE A 48 -2.61 -12.42 2.83
C ILE A 48 -1.94 -11.26 3.59
N ALA A 49 -2.76 -10.44 4.24
CA ALA A 49 -2.30 -9.29 5.01
C ALA A 49 -1.39 -9.69 6.19
N THR A 50 -1.73 -10.75 6.93
CA THR A 50 -0.89 -11.21 8.05
C THR A 50 0.44 -11.77 7.56
N VAL A 51 0.47 -12.49 6.43
CA VAL A 51 1.71 -12.97 5.82
C VAL A 51 2.58 -11.81 5.31
N ALA A 52 1.96 -10.77 4.74
CA ALA A 52 2.65 -9.57 4.26
C ALA A 52 3.15 -8.64 5.39
N ALA A 53 2.74 -8.85 6.64
CA ALA A 53 3.18 -8.02 7.76
C ALA A 53 4.71 -8.09 7.97
N ILE A 54 5.29 -9.28 7.84
CA ILE A 54 6.73 -9.51 8.02
C ILE A 54 7.55 -8.67 7.00
N PRO A 55 7.34 -8.79 5.68
CA PRO A 55 8.08 -7.98 4.71
C PRO A 55 7.80 -6.49 4.86
N ALA A 56 6.57 -6.07 5.20
CA ALA A 56 6.26 -4.66 5.44
C ALA A 56 7.05 -4.07 6.63
N ILE A 57 7.14 -4.81 7.74
CA ILE A 57 7.93 -4.38 8.91
C ILE A 57 9.41 -4.28 8.55
N LEU A 58 9.96 -5.29 7.87
CA LEU A 58 11.36 -5.28 7.44
C LEU A 58 11.66 -4.10 6.51
N TYR A 59 10.76 -3.80 5.58
CA TYR A 59 10.87 -2.65 4.69
C TYR A 59 10.94 -1.33 5.46
N TYR A 60 10.01 -1.10 6.39
CA TYR A 60 9.99 0.15 7.17
C TYR A 60 11.16 0.25 8.15
N ILE A 61 11.62 -0.86 8.73
CA ILE A 61 12.86 -0.87 9.54
C ILE A 61 14.05 -0.44 8.68
N ALA A 62 14.17 -0.96 7.45
CA ALA A 62 15.23 -0.59 6.54
C ALA A 62 15.17 0.90 6.18
N VAL A 63 13.99 1.43 5.82
CA VAL A 63 13.79 2.85 5.51
C VAL A 63 14.13 3.74 6.72
N ILE A 64 13.60 3.43 7.91
CA ILE A 64 13.87 4.21 9.13
C ILE A 64 15.36 4.19 9.48
N THR A 65 16.00 3.03 9.37
CA THR A 65 17.43 2.89 9.66
C THR A 65 18.25 3.73 8.68
N MET A 66 17.92 3.69 7.39
CA MET A 66 18.60 4.49 6.36
C MET A 66 18.46 6.01 6.65
N VAL A 67 17.26 6.48 6.99
CA VAL A 67 17.02 7.88 7.36
C VAL A 67 17.78 8.27 8.62
N HIS A 68 17.78 7.40 9.64
CA HIS A 68 18.48 7.65 10.91
C HIS A 68 20.00 7.72 10.72
N LEU A 69 20.57 6.82 9.91
CA LEU A 69 22.00 6.82 9.60
C LEU A 69 22.41 8.06 8.81
N GLU A 70 21.60 8.49 7.83
CA GLU A 70 21.88 9.71 7.08
C GLU A 70 21.79 10.96 7.98
N ALA A 71 20.82 11.00 8.89
CA ALA A 71 20.69 12.08 9.88
C ALA A 71 21.92 12.18 10.78
N LYS A 72 22.40 11.02 11.27
CA LYS A 72 23.58 10.94 12.14
C LYS A 72 24.86 11.31 11.38
N LYS A 73 25.00 10.86 10.13
CA LYS A 73 26.13 11.20 9.24
C LYS A 73 26.24 12.70 9.01
N HIS A 74 25.11 13.38 8.82
CA HIS A 74 25.05 14.82 8.60
C HIS A 74 24.86 15.64 9.89
N LYS A 75 24.90 15.02 11.07
CA LYS A 75 24.75 15.66 12.39
C LYS A 75 23.53 16.60 12.48
N LEU A 76 22.43 16.23 11.82
CA LEU A 76 21.21 17.04 11.80
C LEU A 76 20.65 17.15 13.22
N LYS A 77 20.25 18.36 13.62
CA LYS A 77 19.59 18.61 14.91
C LYS A 77 18.07 18.49 14.76
N GLY A 78 17.44 17.90 15.77
CA GLY A 78 15.99 17.86 15.88
C GLY A 78 15.40 19.25 16.17
N ILE A 79 14.20 19.50 15.67
CA ILE A 79 13.47 20.76 15.90
C ILE A 79 13.07 20.84 17.40
N PRO A 80 13.17 22.02 18.06
CA PRO A 80 12.74 22.19 19.46
C PRO A 80 11.28 21.79 19.69
N LYS A 81 10.98 21.24 20.88
CA LYS A 81 9.63 20.72 21.21
C LYS A 81 8.55 21.79 21.15
N GLU A 82 8.87 23.05 21.42
CA GLU A 82 7.93 24.18 21.34
C GLU A 82 7.41 24.44 19.91
N ASN A 83 8.18 24.05 18.89
CA ASN A 83 7.82 24.22 17.47
C ASN A 83 7.13 22.99 16.88
N LEU A 84 6.93 21.93 17.67
CA LEU A 84 6.21 20.74 17.21
C LEU A 84 4.71 21.03 17.19
N PRO A 85 3.99 20.68 16.11
CA PRO A 85 2.53 20.78 16.11
C PRO A 85 1.98 19.90 17.23
N SER A 86 1.13 20.47 18.08
CA SER A 86 0.62 19.75 19.24
C SER A 86 -0.19 18.52 18.80
N ILE A 87 0.21 17.33 19.28
CA ILE A 87 -0.40 16.03 18.94
C ILE A 87 -1.92 16.07 19.16
N LYS A 88 -2.34 16.72 20.26
CA LYS A 88 -3.75 16.85 20.65
C LYS A 88 -4.55 17.70 19.67
N TYR A 89 -3.96 18.77 19.10
CA TYR A 89 -4.59 19.58 18.07
C TYR A 89 -4.67 18.82 16.74
N THR A 90 -3.59 18.15 16.33
CA THR A 90 -3.56 17.36 15.09
C THR A 90 -4.57 16.22 15.12
N LEU A 91 -4.67 15.49 16.24
CA LEU A 91 -5.63 14.41 16.38
C LEU A 91 -7.08 14.92 16.42
N LYS A 92 -7.33 16.07 17.06
CA LYS A 92 -8.67 16.68 17.07
C LYS A 92 -9.06 17.25 15.71
N SER A 93 -8.12 17.77 14.91
CA SER A 93 -8.41 18.34 13.58
C SER A 93 -8.43 17.31 12.45
N ARG A 94 -7.53 16.32 12.47
CA ARG A 94 -7.37 15.31 11.40
C ARG A 94 -7.81 13.89 11.78
N GLY A 95 -8.28 13.67 13.01
CA GLY A 95 -8.72 12.34 13.48
C GLY A 95 -9.85 11.72 12.67
N HIS A 96 -10.61 12.50 11.91
CA HIS A 96 -11.63 11.99 10.98
C HIS A 96 -11.04 11.09 9.88
N LEU A 97 -9.77 11.27 9.50
CA LEU A 97 -9.07 10.42 8.53
C LEU A 97 -8.82 9.00 9.05
N LEU A 98 -8.83 8.80 10.37
CA LEU A 98 -8.68 7.48 10.97
C LEU A 98 -9.97 6.66 10.89
N VAL A 99 -11.13 7.31 10.83
CA VAL A 99 -12.44 6.64 10.79
C VAL A 99 -12.55 5.62 9.65
N PRO A 100 -12.31 5.97 8.36
CA PRO A 100 -12.41 4.99 7.28
C PRO A 100 -11.44 3.83 7.44
N ILE A 101 -10.24 4.08 7.97
CA ILE A 101 -9.24 3.04 8.23
C ILE A 101 -9.75 2.09 9.32
N PHE A 102 -10.29 2.61 10.42
CA PHE A 102 -10.87 1.79 11.50
C PHE A 102 -12.04 0.93 11.00
N VAL A 103 -12.96 1.52 10.24
CA VAL A 103 -14.11 0.79 9.66
C VAL A 103 -13.63 -0.32 8.72
N LEU A 104 -12.66 -0.01 7.85
CA LEU A 104 -12.09 -0.98 6.90
C LEU A 104 -11.41 -2.14 7.63
N VAL A 105 -10.54 -1.86 8.61
CA VAL A 105 -9.86 -2.90 9.41
C VAL A 105 -10.88 -3.76 10.14
N TYR A 106 -11.87 -3.13 10.78
CA TYR A 106 -12.88 -3.85 11.55
C TYR A 106 -13.68 -4.84 10.70
N LEU A 107 -14.11 -4.41 9.50
CA LEU A 107 -14.87 -5.27 8.58
C LEU A 107 -14.01 -6.39 8.00
N LEU A 108 -12.74 -6.13 7.66
CA LEU A 108 -11.81 -7.15 7.21
C LEU A 108 -11.52 -8.21 8.28
N VAL A 109 -11.35 -7.79 9.54
CA VAL A 109 -11.15 -8.72 10.68
C VAL A 109 -12.41 -9.56 10.92
N LYS A 110 -13.60 -9.01 10.67
CA LYS A 110 -14.86 -9.77 10.69
C LYS A 110 -15.03 -10.74 9.53
N GLY A 111 -14.11 -10.77 8.57
CA GLY A 111 -14.13 -11.69 7.43
C GLY A 111 -14.99 -11.21 6.26
N TYR A 112 -15.39 -9.94 6.22
CA TYR A 112 -16.06 -9.39 5.05
C TYR A 112 -15.10 -9.24 3.87
N THR A 113 -15.66 -9.17 2.66
CA THR A 113 -14.86 -8.93 1.46
C THR A 113 -14.23 -7.54 1.52
N PRO A 114 -13.06 -7.35 0.89
CA PRO A 114 -12.42 -6.04 0.87
C PRO A 114 -13.24 -4.96 0.17
N LEU A 115 -13.94 -5.31 -0.91
CA LEU A 115 -14.84 -4.40 -1.62
C LEU A 115 -15.99 -3.92 -0.73
N PHE A 116 -16.61 -4.83 0.02
CA PHE A 116 -17.66 -4.47 0.98
C PHE A 116 -17.11 -3.56 2.09
N SER A 117 -15.92 -3.86 2.60
CA SER A 117 -15.25 -3.07 3.64
C SER A 117 -14.92 -1.66 3.16
N ALA A 118 -14.43 -1.52 1.92
CA ALA A 118 -14.14 -0.23 1.29
C ALA A 118 -15.41 0.61 1.05
N PHE A 119 -16.49 -0.02 0.59
CA PHE A 119 -17.78 0.67 0.39
C PHE A 119 -18.28 1.29 1.71
N TRP A 120 -18.32 0.52 2.79
CA TRP A 120 -18.73 1.03 4.09
C TRP A 120 -17.77 2.06 4.64
N ALA A 121 -16.46 1.91 4.46
CA ALA A 121 -15.48 2.91 4.86
C ALA A 121 -15.74 4.28 4.18
N ILE A 122 -16.10 4.29 2.89
CA ILE A 122 -16.47 5.51 2.15
C ILE A 122 -17.77 6.10 2.71
N VAL A 123 -18.80 5.29 2.92
CA VAL A 123 -20.10 5.75 3.47
C VAL A 123 -19.92 6.36 4.86
N PHE A 124 -19.19 5.69 5.75
CA PHE A 124 -18.90 6.22 7.09
C PHE A 124 -18.02 7.47 7.03
N SER A 125 -17.04 7.53 6.13
CA SER A 125 -16.23 8.74 5.92
C SER A 125 -17.08 9.94 5.49
N LEU A 126 -18.00 9.74 4.53
CA LEU A 126 -18.94 10.77 4.09
C LEU A 126 -19.87 11.20 5.23
N GLY A 127 -20.43 10.24 5.97
CA GLY A 127 -21.28 10.52 7.13
C GLY A 127 -20.58 11.34 8.22
N PHE A 128 -19.34 10.95 8.58
CA PHE A 128 -18.53 11.70 9.54
C PHE A 128 -18.12 13.09 9.03
N SER A 129 -17.84 13.20 7.72
CA SER A 129 -17.51 14.48 7.08
C SER A 129 -18.68 15.47 7.17
N MET A 130 -19.93 14.99 7.08
CA MET A 130 -21.14 15.82 7.22
C MET A 130 -21.43 16.27 8.66
N CYS A 131 -21.04 15.48 9.67
CA CYS A 131 -21.26 15.80 11.09
C CYS A 131 -20.39 16.97 11.61
N ARG A 132 -19.32 17.33 10.91
CA ARG A 132 -18.39 18.38 11.35
C ARG A 132 -18.50 19.63 10.48
N LYS A 133 -18.75 20.78 11.12
CA LYS A 133 -18.93 22.07 10.43
C LYS A 133 -17.75 22.49 9.55
N GLU A 134 -16.53 22.07 9.89
CA GLU A 134 -15.29 22.38 9.16
C GLU A 134 -15.09 21.55 7.88
N THR A 135 -15.70 20.37 7.76
CA THR A 135 -15.51 19.44 6.62
C THR A 135 -16.80 19.20 5.84
N ARG A 136 -17.86 19.96 6.13
CA ARG A 136 -19.18 19.73 5.56
C ARG A 136 -19.13 19.88 4.04
N ILE A 137 -19.34 18.78 3.35
CA ILE A 137 -19.36 18.72 1.89
C ILE A 137 -20.65 19.38 1.39
N ASN A 138 -20.53 20.41 0.54
CA ASN A 138 -21.66 21.00 -0.16
C ASN A 138 -22.03 20.13 -1.38
N PHE A 139 -23.22 20.29 -1.95
CA PHE A 139 -23.68 19.45 -3.08
C PHE A 139 -22.69 19.42 -4.26
N LYS A 140 -22.09 20.58 -4.57
CA LYS A 140 -21.04 20.69 -5.58
C LYS A 140 -19.77 19.89 -5.22
N GLY A 141 -19.35 19.93 -3.95
CA GLY A 141 -18.19 19.16 -3.48
C GLY A 141 -18.44 17.65 -3.45
N PHE A 142 -19.69 17.22 -3.26
CA PHE A 142 -20.07 15.82 -3.37
C PHE A 142 -19.98 15.32 -4.81
N LEU A 143 -20.52 16.10 -5.76
CA LEU A 143 -20.38 15.83 -7.19
C LEU A 143 -18.92 15.80 -7.63
N GLU A 144 -18.11 16.76 -7.17
CA GLU A 144 -16.68 16.82 -7.47
C GLU A 144 -15.91 15.62 -6.88
N ALA A 145 -16.26 15.19 -5.66
CA ALA A 145 -15.68 13.98 -5.07
C ALA A 145 -16.03 12.72 -5.87
N LEU A 146 -17.27 12.62 -6.36
CA LEU A 146 -17.72 11.52 -7.22
C LEU A 146 -17.01 11.54 -8.58
N GLU A 147 -16.85 12.71 -9.19
CA GLU A 147 -16.12 12.91 -10.45
C GLU A 147 -14.64 12.51 -10.30
N ASN A 148 -13.98 12.98 -9.23
CA ASN A 148 -12.58 12.64 -8.95
C ASN A 148 -12.44 11.14 -8.65
N GLY A 149 -13.35 10.55 -7.90
CA GLY A 149 -13.40 9.11 -7.66
C GLY A 149 -13.54 8.31 -8.95
N ALA A 150 -14.44 8.72 -9.85
CA ALA A 150 -14.62 8.10 -11.16
C ALA A 150 -13.37 8.21 -12.05
N LYS A 151 -12.74 9.39 -12.10
CA LYS A 151 -11.48 9.60 -12.85
C LYS A 151 -10.35 8.71 -12.33
N SER A 152 -10.19 8.62 -11.01
CA SER A 152 -9.20 7.72 -10.39
C SER A 152 -9.53 6.25 -10.62
N ALA A 153 -10.81 5.87 -10.64
CA ALA A 153 -11.23 4.50 -10.92
C ALA A 153 -10.97 4.10 -12.38
N LEU A 154 -11.13 5.03 -13.33
CA LEU A 154 -10.92 4.76 -14.77
C LEU A 154 -9.49 4.33 -15.08
N SER A 155 -8.47 4.97 -14.48
CA SER A 155 -7.07 4.59 -14.71
C SER A 155 -6.76 3.20 -14.17
N VAL A 156 -7.27 2.86 -12.99
CA VAL A 156 -7.12 1.52 -12.39
C VAL A 156 -7.90 0.49 -13.20
N ALA A 157 -9.12 0.80 -13.65
CA ALA A 157 -9.94 -0.10 -14.45
C ALA A 157 -9.27 -0.44 -15.79
N ALA A 158 -8.67 0.53 -16.48
CA ALA A 158 -7.93 0.30 -17.71
C ALA A 158 -6.72 -0.64 -17.48
N ALA A 159 -5.97 -0.43 -16.40
CA ALA A 159 -4.84 -1.28 -16.03
C ALA A 159 -5.27 -2.71 -15.63
N CYS A 160 -6.37 -2.85 -14.88
CA CYS A 160 -6.93 -4.14 -14.51
C CYS A 160 -7.51 -4.89 -15.73
N ALA A 161 -8.12 -4.18 -16.68
CA ALA A 161 -8.64 -4.78 -17.91
C ALA A 161 -7.52 -5.35 -18.78
N SER A 162 -6.42 -4.60 -18.97
CA SER A 162 -5.26 -5.10 -19.71
C SER A 162 -4.57 -6.26 -18.99
N ALA A 163 -4.36 -6.15 -17.67
CA ALA A 163 -3.82 -7.24 -16.87
C ALA A 163 -4.71 -8.49 -16.91
N GLY A 164 -6.04 -8.32 -16.88
CA GLY A 164 -7.02 -9.41 -16.95
C GLY A 164 -6.94 -10.18 -18.27
N ILE A 165 -6.77 -9.48 -19.40
CA ILE A 165 -6.56 -10.13 -20.71
C ILE A 165 -5.28 -10.96 -20.70
N ILE A 166 -4.17 -10.40 -20.19
CA ILE A 166 -2.88 -11.10 -20.10
C ILE A 166 -3.02 -12.35 -19.21
N ILE A 167 -3.60 -12.20 -18.02
CA ILE A 167 -3.81 -13.30 -17.08
C ILE A 167 -4.72 -14.37 -17.71
N GLY A 168 -5.77 -13.97 -18.44
CA GLY A 168 -6.65 -14.88 -19.17
C GLY A 168 -5.91 -15.71 -20.21
N VAL A 169 -5.09 -15.07 -21.05
CA VAL A 169 -4.27 -15.76 -22.07
C VAL A 169 -3.21 -16.66 -21.42
N VAL A 170 -2.54 -16.22 -20.37
CA VAL A 170 -1.52 -17.00 -19.65
C VAL A 170 -2.13 -18.25 -18.99
N THR A 171 -3.33 -18.12 -18.43
CA THR A 171 -4.06 -19.24 -17.84
C THR A 171 -4.52 -20.23 -18.92
N LEU A 172 -5.10 -19.75 -20.03
CA LEU A 172 -5.57 -20.60 -21.14
C LEU A 172 -4.43 -21.34 -21.85
N THR A 173 -3.27 -20.69 -22.03
CA THR A 173 -2.08 -21.32 -22.61
C THR A 173 -1.38 -22.28 -21.64
N GLY A 174 -1.71 -22.22 -20.34
CA GLY A 174 -1.08 -23.00 -19.29
C GLY A 174 0.37 -22.63 -19.02
N LEU A 175 0.87 -21.53 -19.60
CA LEU A 175 2.26 -21.10 -19.47
C LEU A 175 2.60 -20.77 -18.01
N GLY A 176 1.69 -20.10 -17.29
CA GLY A 176 1.88 -19.76 -15.88
C GLY A 176 2.03 -20.99 -14.99
N LEU A 177 1.16 -22.00 -15.19
CA LEU A 177 1.23 -23.27 -14.48
C LEU A 177 2.49 -24.07 -14.84
N LYS A 178 2.91 -24.07 -16.10
CA LYS A 178 4.15 -24.76 -16.52
C LYS A 178 5.40 -24.14 -15.91
N ILE A 179 5.50 -22.81 -15.88
CA ILE A 179 6.62 -22.11 -15.25
C ILE A 179 6.64 -22.36 -13.74
N ALA A 180 5.49 -22.23 -13.08
CA ALA A 180 5.37 -22.50 -11.64
C ALA A 180 5.77 -23.94 -11.28
N ASN A 181 5.26 -24.93 -12.02
CA ASN A 181 5.62 -26.33 -11.82
C ASN A 181 7.09 -26.61 -12.17
N GLY A 182 7.64 -25.97 -13.21
CA GLY A 182 9.05 -26.05 -13.56
C GLY A 182 9.96 -25.60 -12.42
N LEU A 183 9.63 -24.48 -11.75
CA LEU A 183 10.38 -24.00 -10.59
C LEU A 183 10.29 -24.97 -9.39
N VAL A 184 9.12 -25.56 -9.15
CA VAL A 184 8.92 -26.56 -8.08
C VAL A 184 9.70 -27.84 -8.38
N GLN A 185 9.71 -28.29 -9.63
CA GLN A 185 10.47 -29.47 -10.07
C GLN A 185 11.99 -29.22 -9.98
N LEU A 186 12.47 -28.04 -10.37
CA LEU A 186 13.87 -27.65 -10.20
C LEU A 186 14.28 -27.62 -8.71
N GLY A 187 13.35 -27.24 -7.83
CA GLY A 187 13.54 -27.30 -6.37
C GLY A 187 13.53 -28.72 -5.78
N GLY A 188 13.20 -29.75 -6.57
CA GLY A 188 13.19 -31.15 -6.12
C GLY A 188 12.26 -31.44 -4.94
N GLY A 189 11.22 -30.62 -4.75
CA GLY A 189 10.31 -30.71 -3.59
C GLY A 189 10.83 -30.07 -2.30
N ASN A 190 12.06 -29.54 -2.29
CA ASN A 190 12.58 -28.79 -1.14
C ASN A 190 12.12 -27.32 -1.21
N LEU A 191 11.24 -26.95 -0.27
CA LEU A 191 10.68 -25.61 -0.16
C LEU A 191 11.76 -24.51 -0.16
N PHE A 192 12.90 -24.75 0.50
CA PHE A 192 13.99 -23.78 0.59
C PHE A 192 14.63 -23.49 -0.77
N LEU A 193 14.87 -24.53 -1.58
CA LEU A 193 15.42 -24.36 -2.93
C LEU A 193 14.41 -23.69 -3.86
N THR A 194 13.13 -24.07 -3.77
CA THR A 194 12.07 -23.42 -4.54
C THR A 194 11.96 -21.92 -4.22
N LEU A 195 12.13 -21.52 -2.97
CA LEU A 195 12.17 -20.10 -2.56
C LEU A 195 13.35 -19.36 -3.20
N ILE A 196 14.55 -19.94 -3.21
CA ILE A 196 15.73 -19.34 -3.85
C ILE A 196 15.52 -19.19 -5.36
N TYR A 197 15.03 -20.23 -6.04
CA TYR A 197 14.75 -20.15 -7.47
C TYR A 197 13.66 -19.13 -7.80
N THR A 198 12.62 -19.05 -6.97
CA THR A 198 11.56 -18.03 -7.12
C THR A 198 12.11 -16.61 -6.91
N MET A 199 13.01 -16.42 -5.95
CA MET A 199 13.70 -15.15 -5.73
C MET A 199 14.54 -14.74 -6.96
N LEU A 200 15.36 -15.66 -7.49
CA LEU A 200 16.18 -15.40 -8.67
C LEU A 200 15.33 -15.09 -9.90
N ALA A 201 14.26 -15.85 -10.12
CA ALA A 201 13.31 -15.60 -11.20
C ALA A 201 12.66 -14.21 -11.06
N SER A 202 12.27 -13.82 -9.85
CA SER A 202 11.67 -12.50 -9.59
C SER A 202 12.65 -11.35 -9.87
N ILE A 203 13.92 -11.50 -9.46
CA ILE A 203 14.97 -10.52 -9.76
C ILE A 203 15.22 -10.42 -11.26
N PHE A 204 15.28 -11.55 -11.96
CA PHE A 204 15.47 -11.59 -13.41
C PHE A 204 14.32 -10.91 -14.16
N ILE A 205 13.07 -11.21 -13.79
CA ILE A 205 11.88 -10.56 -14.36
C ILE A 205 11.92 -9.04 -14.13
N LEU A 206 12.25 -8.62 -12.91
CA LEU A 206 12.37 -7.20 -12.57
C LEU A 206 13.47 -6.51 -13.39
N SER A 207 14.60 -7.20 -13.60
CA SER A 207 15.73 -6.71 -14.41
C SER A 207 15.37 -6.51 -15.88
N ILE A 208 14.51 -7.35 -16.45
CA ILE A 208 14.04 -7.20 -17.85
C ILE A 208 13.04 -6.04 -17.97
N CYS A 209 12.24 -5.81 -16.92
CA CYS A 209 11.16 -4.83 -16.95
C CYS A 209 11.62 -3.38 -16.68
N ASN A 210 12.88 -3.17 -16.29
CA ASN A 210 13.45 -1.86 -16.00
C ASN A 210 14.51 -1.51 -17.08
N PRO A 211 14.15 -0.79 -18.16
CA PRO A 211 15.08 -0.35 -19.19
C PRO A 211 16.03 0.77 -18.73
#